data_AF-A0A9P8A2F5-F1
#
_entry.id   AF-A0A9P8A2F5-F1
#
_cell.length_a   1.000
_cell.length_b   1.000
_cell.length_c   1.000
_cell.angle_alpha   90.00
_cell.angle_beta   90.00
_cell.angle_gamma   90.00
#
_symmetry.space_group_name_H-M   'P 1'
#
loop_
_entity.id
_entity.type
_entity.pdbx_description
1 polymer ?
#
loop_
_entity_poly.entity_id
_entity_poly.type
_entity_poly.pdbx_seq_one_letter_code
_entity_poly.pdbx_strand_id
1 'polypeptide(L)'
;MGATHSSSRSAHGSSVHNSKYNTVPHARRKGRNSFSKDRLHSQTNTQQRQYLTPNNSGSALHTSNHLQPPSPCAYYGHPQYQQQQPGSYSPPSSNTSHTSSLHKAISRRRSSNQTVESMSSGHCSTLGSTPNSSMHDYSRHSGESDGHAQDDHEFRWLHGRRYHNTSSLYMLPNDTEEVDRLHLQHYIFKMILGGKNLHVPLSKETGRVIDLGCGPATWTMDMATEMTAVNFVGVDISPIYPTAIHPRNCCFYREDILRGVSQPDGCFDVAYQRNVAPGFTVEHWQQAINEAYRLLKPGGWFESVESDVSIQEAGPFTNMCYEYMRMSMASRNVDPSVVRTLDRMMVNAGFKDVQVKEYCVPLGEWGGKLGQLWKQNMVAILDTVKPHFVKTGRSSELQVTEMMHGMIKETQEVRAYQTIYVTFGRKPL
;
A
#
# COMPACT_ATOMS: atom_id res chain seq x y z
N MET A 1 -63.34 -3.43 -17.54
CA MET A 1 -64.41 -3.32 -18.57
C MET A 1 -64.88 -1.86 -18.56
N GLY A 2 -65.13 -1.18 -19.68
CA GLY A 2 -64.87 -1.55 -21.08
C GLY A 2 -64.01 -0.50 -21.80
N ALA A 3 -63.85 -0.64 -23.12
CA ALA A 3 -63.15 0.30 -23.99
C ALA A 3 -63.82 0.31 -25.37
N THR A 4 -63.80 1.43 -26.11
CA THR A 4 -64.01 1.48 -27.57
C THR A 4 -63.44 2.76 -28.20
N HIS A 5 -62.74 2.57 -29.33
CA HIS A 5 -62.56 3.39 -30.55
C HIS A 5 -62.72 4.94 -30.55
N SER A 6 -61.92 5.78 -31.24
CA SER A 6 -60.83 5.73 -32.26
C SER A 6 -61.17 6.22 -33.68
N SER A 7 -60.39 7.20 -34.19
CA SER A 7 -60.37 7.74 -35.58
C SER A 7 -61.59 8.64 -35.94
N SER A 8 -61.53 9.66 -36.82
CA SER A 8 -60.47 10.29 -37.64
C SER A 8 -60.87 11.78 -37.95
N ARG A 9 -60.38 12.59 -38.93
CA ARG A 9 -59.54 12.43 -40.14
C ARG A 9 -58.90 13.76 -40.62
N SER A 10 -58.20 13.69 -41.76
CA SER A 10 -57.69 14.72 -42.71
C SER A 10 -58.73 15.72 -43.28
N ALA A 11 -58.40 16.79 -44.03
CA ALA A 11 -57.20 17.63 -44.25
C ALA A 11 -57.54 18.75 -45.31
N HIS A 12 -56.53 19.50 -45.77
CA HIS A 12 -56.54 20.55 -46.82
C HIS A 12 -57.14 21.93 -46.41
N GLY A 13 -56.61 23.07 -46.90
CA GLY A 13 -55.33 23.26 -47.62
C GLY A 13 -55.23 24.58 -48.42
N SER A 14 -53.99 24.95 -48.78
CA SER A 14 -53.63 26.01 -49.78
C SER A 14 -53.97 27.47 -49.41
N SER A 15 -53.22 28.51 -49.78
CA SER A 15 -51.86 28.71 -50.39
C SER A 15 -51.45 30.20 -50.12
N VAL A 16 -50.45 30.89 -50.68
CA VAL A 16 -49.51 30.73 -51.82
C VAL A 16 -48.28 31.67 -51.55
N HIS A 17 -47.01 31.29 -51.80
CA HIS A 17 -46.10 31.82 -52.86
C HIS A 17 -45.69 33.33 -52.82
N ASN A 18 -44.48 33.77 -53.21
CA ASN A 18 -43.27 33.04 -53.67
C ASN A 18 -41.94 33.87 -53.67
N SER A 19 -40.84 33.32 -53.13
CA SER A 19 -39.46 33.40 -53.70
C SER A 19 -38.71 34.77 -53.80
N LYS A 20 -37.43 34.93 -54.20
CA LYS A 20 -36.42 34.05 -54.92
C LYS A 20 -34.96 34.62 -54.85
N TYR A 21 -33.93 33.75 -54.80
CA TYR A 21 -32.49 33.96 -55.19
C TYR A 21 -31.68 35.12 -54.53
N ASN A 22 -30.33 35.19 -54.47
CA ASN A 22 -29.17 34.33 -54.85
C ASN A 22 -27.94 34.76 -53.95
N THR A 23 -26.66 34.33 -53.99
CA THR A 23 -25.77 33.49 -54.87
C THR A 23 -24.59 32.92 -54.03
N VAL A 24 -23.65 32.14 -54.61
CA VAL A 24 -22.34 31.75 -53.99
C VAL A 24 -21.20 31.78 -55.03
N PRO A 25 -19.97 32.22 -54.69
CA PRO A 25 -18.77 31.35 -54.83
C PRO A 25 -17.81 31.49 -53.61
N HIS A 26 -17.08 30.51 -53.07
CA HIS A 26 -16.48 29.24 -53.52
C HIS A 26 -15.08 29.36 -54.17
N ALA A 27 -14.03 28.89 -53.47
CA ALA A 27 -12.65 28.72 -53.94
C ALA A 27 -11.99 27.48 -53.30
N ARG A 28 -11.08 26.79 -54.02
CA ARG A 28 -10.63 25.42 -53.68
C ARG A 28 -9.30 25.04 -54.35
N ARG A 29 -8.29 24.59 -53.59
CA ARG A 29 -7.11 23.79 -54.04
C ARG A 29 -6.52 23.08 -52.81
N LYS A 30 -6.28 21.76 -52.74
CA LYS A 30 -5.68 20.72 -53.62
C LYS A 30 -4.16 20.80 -53.77
N GLY A 31 -3.46 19.81 -53.19
CA GLY A 31 -2.08 19.40 -53.45
C GLY A 31 -1.78 18.07 -52.72
N ARG A 32 -1.17 17.09 -53.40
CA ARG A 32 -0.77 15.75 -52.88
C ARG A 32 0.31 15.17 -53.80
N ASN A 33 1.06 14.17 -53.33
CA ASN A 33 2.12 13.42 -54.05
C ASN A 33 3.45 14.21 -54.21
N SER A 34 4.63 13.62 -54.44
CA SER A 34 5.24 12.33 -54.02
C SER A 34 6.73 12.29 -54.47
N PHE A 35 7.59 11.49 -53.81
CA PHE A 35 8.94 11.05 -54.21
C PHE A 35 9.50 11.45 -55.61
N SER A 36 10.72 12.00 -55.69
CA SER A 36 11.96 11.17 -55.83
C SER A 36 13.29 11.98 -55.90
N LYS A 37 14.36 11.37 -55.38
CA LYS A 37 15.79 11.32 -55.84
C LYS A 37 16.62 12.57 -56.22
N ASP A 38 17.91 12.46 -55.84
CA ASP A 38 19.14 13.04 -56.45
C ASP A 38 19.33 14.59 -56.37
N ARG A 39 20.54 15.17 -56.19
CA ARG A 39 21.93 14.65 -56.07
C ARG A 39 22.93 15.72 -55.54
N LEU A 40 24.02 15.28 -54.87
CA LEU A 40 25.35 15.95 -54.71
C LEU A 40 25.39 17.31 -53.94
N HIS A 41 26.48 17.79 -53.32
CA HIS A 41 27.87 17.32 -53.05
C HIS A 41 28.12 17.39 -51.51
N SER A 42 28.76 16.43 -50.82
CA SER A 42 30.19 16.02 -50.83
C SER A 42 31.19 16.99 -50.18
N GLN A 43 31.67 16.67 -48.96
CA GLN A 43 33.12 16.53 -48.65
C GLN A 43 33.41 15.89 -47.26
N THR A 44 34.30 14.88 -47.24
CA THR A 44 35.36 14.52 -46.25
C THR A 44 35.14 14.65 -44.71
N ASN A 45 35.72 13.83 -43.84
CA ASN A 45 36.60 12.65 -44.00
C ASN A 45 36.51 11.74 -42.76
N THR A 46 36.91 10.47 -42.85
CA THR A 46 37.06 9.57 -41.69
C THR A 46 38.48 8.98 -41.70
N GLN A 47 39.26 9.22 -40.64
CA GLN A 47 40.60 8.64 -40.48
C GLN A 47 40.68 7.65 -39.32
N GLN A 48 41.49 6.62 -39.50
CA GLN A 48 41.77 5.57 -38.54
C GLN A 48 43.02 5.89 -37.71
N ARG A 49 43.04 5.47 -36.44
CA ARG A 49 44.25 4.95 -35.77
C ARG A 49 43.84 3.68 -35.02
N GLN A 50 44.37 2.52 -35.40
CA GLN A 50 45.70 2.01 -35.04
C GLN A 50 45.85 1.74 -33.54
N TYR A 51 45.84 0.44 -33.20
CA TYR A 51 46.65 -0.10 -32.11
C TYR A 51 47.47 -1.26 -32.68
N LEU A 52 48.74 -1.34 -32.26
CA LEU A 52 49.71 -2.33 -32.74
C LEU A 52 49.68 -3.58 -31.86
N THR A 53 49.98 -4.74 -32.46
CA THR A 53 50.25 -5.98 -31.73
C THR A 53 51.67 -5.99 -31.17
N PRO A 54 51.92 -6.87 -30.19
CA PRO A 54 53.10 -7.72 -30.25
C PRO A 54 52.71 -9.20 -30.42
N ASN A 55 53.48 -9.94 -31.22
CA ASN A 55 53.44 -11.40 -31.23
C ASN A 55 54.15 -11.94 -29.96
N ASN A 56 53.68 -13.06 -29.39
CA ASN A 56 54.35 -14.33 -29.68
C ASN A 56 53.61 -15.61 -29.23
N SER A 57 53.82 -16.65 -30.04
CA SER A 57 53.83 -18.10 -29.74
C SER A 57 53.26 -18.66 -28.42
N GLY A 58 52.39 -19.67 -28.50
CA GLY A 58 52.16 -20.61 -27.38
C GLY A 58 50.98 -21.57 -27.52
N SER A 59 51.27 -22.82 -27.92
CA SER A 59 50.51 -24.08 -27.68
C SER A 59 49.06 -24.05 -27.14
N ALA A 60 48.19 -24.67 -27.93
CA ALA A 60 46.84 -25.17 -27.64
C ALA A 60 46.53 -25.72 -26.23
N LEU A 61 45.24 -25.64 -25.85
CA LEU A 61 44.47 -26.76 -25.30
C LEU A 61 42.95 -26.55 -25.49
N HIS A 62 42.18 -27.64 -25.45
CA HIS A 62 40.71 -27.65 -25.60
C HIS A 62 40.02 -27.45 -24.24
N THR A 63 39.11 -26.47 -24.12
CA THR A 63 38.01 -26.49 -23.13
C THR A 63 36.75 -25.84 -23.71
N SER A 64 35.58 -26.38 -23.33
CA SER A 64 34.27 -25.92 -23.76
C SER A 64 33.70 -24.86 -22.82
N ASN A 65 33.34 -23.67 -23.33
CA ASN A 65 32.63 -22.66 -22.56
C ASN A 65 31.15 -23.03 -22.38
N HIS A 66 30.83 -23.75 -21.29
CA HIS A 66 29.49 -23.68 -20.72
C HIS A 66 29.30 -22.31 -20.06
N LEU A 67 28.25 -21.58 -20.47
CA LEU A 67 27.80 -20.38 -19.76
C LEU A 67 27.28 -20.78 -18.38
N GLN A 68 27.84 -20.21 -17.31
CA GLN A 68 27.31 -20.38 -15.97
C GLN A 68 26.07 -19.49 -15.77
N PRO A 69 25.03 -19.97 -15.05
CA PRO A 69 23.95 -19.12 -14.58
C PRO A 69 24.44 -18.13 -13.50
N PRO A 70 23.73 -17.02 -13.24
CA PRO A 70 24.08 -16.07 -12.20
C PRO A 70 24.06 -16.71 -10.81
N SER A 71 24.95 -16.25 -9.92
CA SER A 71 25.07 -16.77 -8.56
C SER A 71 23.81 -16.51 -7.71
N PRO A 72 23.39 -17.43 -6.83
CA PRO A 72 22.26 -17.22 -5.92
C PRO A 72 22.59 -16.13 -4.89
N CYS A 73 21.57 -15.37 -4.48
CA CYS A 73 21.72 -14.31 -3.48
C CYS A 73 22.11 -14.89 -2.11
N ALA A 74 23.04 -14.24 -1.41
CA ALA A 74 23.60 -14.75 -0.16
C ALA A 74 22.59 -14.64 1.00
N TYR A 75 22.09 -15.79 1.47
CA TYR A 75 21.21 -15.87 2.63
C TYR A 75 21.97 -15.48 3.92
N TYR A 76 21.75 -14.26 4.40
CA TYR A 76 22.23 -13.79 5.70
C TYR A 76 21.43 -14.43 6.85
N GLY A 77 21.72 -15.69 7.16
CA GLY A 77 21.15 -16.39 8.30
C GLY A 77 21.53 -15.74 9.63
N HIS A 78 20.54 -15.50 10.50
CA HIS A 78 20.79 -15.01 11.85
C HIS A 78 21.54 -16.06 12.70
N PRO A 79 22.34 -15.62 13.71
CA PRO A 79 23.02 -16.53 14.63
C PRO A 79 22.06 -17.48 15.35
N GLN A 80 22.52 -18.71 15.59
CA GLN A 80 21.70 -19.80 16.11
C GLN A 80 21.31 -19.61 17.59
N TYR A 81 20.03 -19.82 17.91
CA TYR A 81 19.65 -20.27 19.24
C TYR A 81 20.22 -21.68 19.46
N GLN A 82 21.24 -21.81 20.32
CA GLN A 82 21.77 -23.12 20.69
C GLN A 82 20.74 -23.88 21.55
N GLN A 83 20.24 -24.99 21.01
CA GLN A 83 19.47 -25.97 21.79
C GLN A 83 20.43 -26.76 22.69
N GLN A 84 20.26 -26.67 24.01
CA GLN A 84 20.84 -27.63 24.94
C GLN A 84 19.86 -28.81 25.09
N GLN A 85 20.37 -30.04 24.97
CA GLN A 85 19.59 -31.27 25.17
C GLN A 85 19.27 -31.48 26.67
N PRO A 86 18.16 -32.17 27.01
CA PRO A 86 17.54 -32.06 28.34
C PRO A 86 18.18 -32.96 29.40
N GLY A 87 18.21 -32.45 30.64
CA GLY A 87 18.42 -33.27 31.84
C GLY A 87 17.20 -34.14 32.15
N SER A 88 17.42 -35.36 32.61
CA SER A 88 16.40 -36.39 32.80
C SER A 88 15.52 -36.17 34.05
N TYR A 89 14.20 -36.08 33.87
CA TYR A 89 13.21 -36.36 34.92
C TYR A 89 12.00 -37.12 34.33
N SER A 90 11.59 -38.19 35.01
CA SER A 90 10.39 -38.97 34.67
C SER A 90 9.20 -38.56 35.58
N PRO A 91 7.94 -38.59 35.07
CA PRO A 91 6.80 -38.01 35.78
C PRO A 91 6.03 -39.02 36.64
N PRO A 92 5.22 -38.54 37.63
CA PRO A 92 4.06 -39.26 38.14
C PRO A 92 2.92 -39.25 37.10
N SER A 93 2.16 -40.35 37.03
CA SER A 93 1.06 -40.53 36.08
C SER A 93 -0.31 -40.07 36.60
N SER A 94 -1.13 -39.48 35.75
CA SER A 94 -2.60 -39.59 35.85
C SER A 94 -3.28 -39.48 34.48
N ASN A 95 -4.32 -40.30 34.27
CA ASN A 95 -5.14 -40.26 33.06
C ASN A 95 -6.22 -39.19 33.17
N THR A 96 -6.53 -38.50 32.06
CA THR A 96 -7.81 -38.71 31.36
C THR A 96 -7.81 -38.01 30.00
N SER A 97 -8.52 -38.59 29.04
CA SER A 97 -8.83 -38.01 27.74
C SER A 97 -10.02 -37.06 27.83
N HIS A 98 -10.03 -35.95 27.08
CA HIS A 98 -11.23 -35.52 26.34
C HIS A 98 -10.94 -34.55 25.19
N THR A 99 -11.94 -34.42 24.32
CA THR A 99 -11.86 -33.93 22.94
C THR A 99 -12.29 -32.47 22.76
N SER A 100 -11.51 -31.72 21.98
CA SER A 100 -11.95 -30.70 21.00
C SER A 100 -12.66 -29.41 21.45
N SER A 101 -12.61 -28.42 20.55
CA SER A 101 -13.47 -27.22 20.44
C SER A 101 -13.30 -26.09 21.47
N LEU A 102 -12.50 -25.07 21.11
CA LEU A 102 -12.52 -23.73 21.72
C LEU A 102 -12.43 -22.65 20.64
N HIS A 103 -13.54 -22.38 19.94
CA HIS A 103 -13.66 -21.23 19.02
C HIS A 103 -15.13 -20.78 18.83
N LYS A 104 -15.83 -20.47 19.94
CA LYS A 104 -17.15 -19.77 19.96
C LYS A 104 -17.58 -19.44 21.41
N ALA A 105 -17.09 -18.35 22.00
CA ALA A 105 -17.46 -17.99 23.39
C ALA A 105 -17.38 -16.50 23.80
N ILE A 106 -17.23 -15.52 22.89
CA ILE A 106 -17.27 -14.08 23.24
C ILE A 106 -18.34 -13.35 22.42
N SER A 107 -19.59 -13.48 22.84
CA SER A 107 -20.65 -12.51 22.57
C SER A 107 -21.76 -12.67 23.61
N ARG A 108 -22.39 -11.57 24.01
CA ARG A 108 -23.52 -11.46 24.95
C ARG A 108 -23.24 -11.86 26.40
N ARG A 109 -23.03 -10.85 27.25
CA ARG A 109 -23.94 -10.58 28.38
C ARG A 109 -24.02 -9.06 28.62
N ARG A 110 -25.17 -8.60 29.13
CA ARG A 110 -25.53 -7.19 29.32
C ARG A 110 -25.57 -6.86 30.82
N SER A 111 -25.30 -5.59 31.13
CA SER A 111 -25.84 -4.82 32.26
C SER A 111 -25.69 -5.37 33.68
N SER A 112 -24.95 -4.61 34.50
CA SER A 112 -25.16 -4.52 35.94
C SER A 112 -24.87 -3.08 36.39
N ASN A 113 -25.92 -2.31 36.69
CA ASN A 113 -25.76 -0.98 37.27
C ASN A 113 -25.21 -1.11 38.71
N GLN A 114 -24.13 -0.40 39.02
CA GLN A 114 -23.81 -0.01 40.39
C GLN A 114 -23.43 1.46 40.44
N THR A 115 -24.02 2.17 41.39
CA THR A 115 -23.75 3.56 41.73
C THR A 115 -22.36 3.69 42.37
N VAL A 116 -21.66 4.79 42.09
CA VAL A 116 -20.49 5.21 42.86
C VAL A 116 -20.76 6.61 43.40
N GLU A 117 -20.54 6.81 44.69
CA GLU A 117 -20.85 8.04 45.40
C GLU A 117 -19.79 9.12 45.15
N SER A 118 -20.21 10.37 45.05
CA SER A 118 -19.30 11.52 44.91
C SER A 118 -18.85 12.03 46.28
N MET A 119 -17.55 11.95 46.59
CA MET A 119 -16.96 12.71 47.70
C MET A 119 -16.27 13.98 47.21
N SER A 120 -16.44 15.06 47.97
CA SER A 120 -15.93 16.40 47.67
C SER A 120 -14.70 16.73 48.53
N SER A 121 -13.71 17.40 47.95
CA SER A 121 -13.10 18.63 48.50
C SER A 121 -11.89 19.09 47.67
N GLY A 122 -11.63 20.41 47.67
CA GLY A 122 -10.50 21.02 46.97
C GLY A 122 -10.81 22.44 46.48
N HIS A 123 -10.51 23.46 47.27
CA HIS A 123 -10.75 24.86 46.89
C HIS A 123 -9.70 25.39 45.90
N CYS A 124 -10.16 26.25 44.99
CA CYS A 124 -9.47 27.50 44.68
C CYS A 124 -10.53 28.61 44.53
N SER A 125 -10.19 29.84 44.93
CA SER A 125 -11.16 30.90 45.21
C SER A 125 -10.85 32.19 44.45
N THR A 126 -11.84 33.09 44.41
CA THR A 126 -11.79 34.51 43.95
C THR A 126 -11.78 34.74 42.43
N LEU A 127 -12.40 35.79 41.88
CA LEU A 127 -13.49 36.70 42.34
C LEU A 127 -14.05 37.44 41.09
N GLY A 128 -15.35 37.70 40.98
CA GLY A 128 -15.87 38.51 39.85
C GLY A 128 -17.38 38.52 39.59
N SER A 129 -18.08 39.43 40.27
CA SER A 129 -19.33 40.16 39.90
C SER A 129 -20.38 39.55 38.93
N THR A 130 -21.60 39.42 39.43
CA THR A 130 -22.88 39.26 38.69
C THR A 130 -23.57 40.64 38.49
N PRO A 131 -24.81 40.77 37.97
CA PRO A 131 -25.67 39.87 37.16
C PRO A 131 -26.24 40.53 35.86
N ASN A 132 -26.85 39.75 34.95
CA ASN A 132 -28.26 40.01 34.57
C ASN A 132 -29.01 38.87 33.83
N SER A 133 -30.34 38.94 33.94
CA SER A 133 -31.45 38.21 33.31
C SER A 133 -31.22 37.49 31.95
N SER A 134 -31.61 36.22 31.86
CA SER A 134 -32.94 35.84 31.32
C SER A 134 -33.19 34.33 31.42
N MET A 135 -34.43 33.94 31.77
CA MET A 135 -34.89 32.54 31.69
C MET A 135 -35.52 32.30 30.33
N HIS A 136 -35.06 31.29 29.60
CA HIS A 136 -35.80 30.69 28.50
C HIS A 136 -35.96 29.19 28.71
N ASP A 137 -37.20 28.74 28.65
CA ASP A 137 -37.62 27.37 28.91
C ASP A 137 -37.26 26.45 27.73
N TYR A 138 -36.61 25.33 28.02
CA TYR A 138 -36.28 24.28 27.06
C TYR A 138 -37.12 23.04 27.36
N SER A 139 -38.32 23.03 26.78
CA SER A 139 -39.22 21.87 26.77
C SER A 139 -38.50 20.62 26.23
N ARG A 140 -38.57 19.52 26.98
CA ARG A 140 -37.97 18.25 26.59
C ARG A 140 -38.68 17.67 25.37
N HIS A 141 -37.94 17.41 24.30
CA HIS A 141 -38.31 16.44 23.28
C HIS A 141 -37.29 15.30 23.28
N SER A 142 -37.75 14.12 23.68
CA SER A 142 -36.99 12.87 23.64
C SER A 142 -36.97 12.34 22.22
N GLY A 143 -36.00 12.79 21.42
CA GLY A 143 -35.60 12.09 20.20
C GLY A 143 -34.69 10.92 20.54
N GLU A 144 -35.04 9.72 20.08
CA GLU A 144 -34.14 8.58 20.09
C GLU A 144 -33.00 8.84 19.08
N SER A 145 -31.75 8.53 19.45
CA SER A 145 -30.59 8.84 18.63
C SER A 145 -30.29 7.74 17.61
N ASP A 146 -30.72 7.93 16.36
CA ASP A 146 -30.36 7.11 15.20
C ASP A 146 -28.85 7.23 14.85
N GLY A 147 -28.01 6.58 15.65
CA GLY A 147 -26.55 6.60 15.57
C GLY A 147 -25.92 5.87 14.37
N HIS A 148 -26.65 5.73 13.26
CA HIS A 148 -26.23 4.94 12.09
C HIS A 148 -26.27 5.70 10.75
N ALA A 149 -26.80 6.92 10.69
CA ALA A 149 -27.07 7.61 9.42
C ALA A 149 -25.88 8.38 8.78
N GLN A 150 -24.67 8.37 9.38
CA GLN A 150 -23.55 9.22 8.93
C GLN A 150 -22.40 8.50 8.19
N ASP A 151 -22.27 7.18 8.26
CA ASP A 151 -21.07 6.45 7.76
C ASP A 151 -21.23 5.88 6.33
N ASP A 152 -22.47 5.66 5.88
CA ASP A 152 -22.84 4.93 4.64
C ASP A 152 -22.48 5.64 3.32
N HIS A 153 -21.94 6.86 3.39
CA HIS A 153 -21.39 7.59 2.24
C HIS A 153 -19.86 7.64 2.23
N GLU A 154 -19.20 7.47 3.38
CA GLU A 154 -17.73 7.52 3.47
C GLU A 154 -17.07 6.20 3.08
N PHE A 155 -17.70 5.08 3.44
CA PHE A 155 -17.19 3.73 3.18
C PHE A 155 -18.15 2.90 2.35
N ARG A 156 -17.59 1.98 1.54
CA ARG A 156 -18.34 0.94 0.84
C ARG A 156 -18.18 -0.38 1.58
N TRP A 157 -19.24 -1.15 1.66
CA TRP A 157 -19.23 -2.47 2.31
C TRP A 157 -19.34 -3.57 1.26
N LEU A 158 -18.42 -4.55 1.30
CA LEU A 158 -18.39 -5.70 0.39
C LEU A 158 -18.17 -6.98 1.21
N HIS A 159 -19.13 -7.90 1.17
CA HIS A 159 -19.11 -9.17 1.91
C HIS A 159 -18.81 -9.00 3.42
N GLY A 160 -19.31 -7.93 4.04
CA GLY A 160 -19.11 -7.61 5.46
C GLY A 160 -17.80 -6.89 5.80
N ARG A 161 -16.91 -6.69 4.82
CA ARG A 161 -15.65 -5.93 4.97
C ARG A 161 -15.83 -4.48 4.52
N ARG A 162 -15.16 -3.54 5.19
CA ARG A 162 -15.25 -2.09 4.95
C ARG A 162 -14.13 -1.60 4.05
N TYR A 163 -14.42 -0.77 3.05
CA TYR A 163 -13.41 -0.22 2.13
C TYR A 163 -13.68 1.26 1.86
N HIS A 164 -12.67 1.95 1.32
CA HIS A 164 -12.79 3.29 0.75
C HIS A 164 -13.96 3.43 -0.26
N ASN A 165 -14.83 4.42 -0.07
CA ASN A 165 -15.80 4.88 -1.07
C ASN A 165 -15.25 6.04 -1.94
N THR A 166 -13.94 6.02 -2.22
CA THR A 166 -13.21 7.10 -2.89
C THR A 166 -12.55 6.63 -4.18
N SER A 167 -11.85 7.53 -4.88
CA SER A 167 -11.00 7.22 -6.04
C SER A 167 -9.73 6.41 -5.70
N SER A 168 -9.54 5.96 -4.45
CA SER A 168 -8.36 5.20 -4.03
C SER A 168 -8.20 3.91 -4.83
N LEU A 169 -6.99 3.67 -5.34
CA LEU A 169 -6.64 2.42 -6.02
C LEU A 169 -6.26 1.30 -5.04
N TYR A 170 -6.18 1.60 -3.73
CA TYR A 170 -5.94 0.58 -2.71
C TYR A 170 -7.04 -0.50 -2.76
N MET A 171 -6.65 -1.75 -2.55
CA MET A 171 -7.54 -2.91 -2.76
C MET A 171 -7.93 -3.66 -1.50
N LEU A 172 -7.25 -3.40 -0.39
CA LEU A 172 -7.58 -4.02 0.89
C LEU A 172 -8.60 -3.16 1.68
N PRO A 173 -9.20 -3.72 2.74
CA PRO A 173 -10.21 -3.06 3.56
C PRO A 173 -9.62 -1.91 4.40
N ASN A 174 -10.44 -1.38 5.29
CA ASN A 174 -10.04 -0.50 6.38
C ASN A 174 -10.93 -0.71 7.63
N ASP A 175 -11.32 -1.95 7.87
CA ASP A 175 -12.01 -2.42 9.07
C ASP A 175 -11.02 -2.95 10.13
N THR A 176 -11.53 -3.22 11.33
CA THR A 176 -10.73 -3.69 12.49
C THR A 176 -9.91 -4.96 12.20
N GLU A 177 -10.42 -5.86 11.36
CA GLU A 177 -9.72 -7.10 11.02
C GLU A 177 -8.50 -6.84 10.11
N GLU A 178 -8.60 -5.88 9.17
CA GLU A 178 -7.45 -5.41 8.40
C GLU A 178 -6.47 -4.59 9.27
N VAL A 179 -6.97 -3.83 10.24
CA VAL A 179 -6.13 -3.14 11.25
C VAL A 179 -5.29 -4.16 12.05
N ASP A 180 -5.90 -5.24 12.54
CA ASP A 180 -5.18 -6.31 13.25
C ASP A 180 -4.17 -7.05 12.34
N ARG A 181 -4.50 -7.25 11.04
CA ARG A 181 -3.53 -7.78 10.07
C ARG A 181 -2.35 -6.83 9.87
N LEU A 182 -2.59 -5.53 9.79
CA LEU A 182 -1.55 -4.50 9.64
C LEU A 182 -0.68 -4.37 10.90
N HIS A 183 -1.26 -4.54 12.09
CA HIS A 183 -0.53 -4.66 13.36
C HIS A 183 0.46 -5.85 13.35
N LEU A 184 -0.03 -7.03 12.95
CA LEU A 184 0.82 -8.21 12.77
C LEU A 184 1.90 -7.97 11.70
N GLN A 185 1.55 -7.34 10.58
CA GLN A 185 2.48 -7.04 9.50
C GLN A 185 3.62 -6.13 9.99
N HIS A 186 3.35 -5.09 10.80
CA HIS A 186 4.39 -4.25 11.38
C HIS A 186 5.42 -5.08 12.18
N TYR A 187 4.97 -6.01 13.04
CA TYR A 187 5.87 -6.89 13.79
C TYR A 187 6.72 -7.80 12.87
N ILE A 188 6.11 -8.35 11.81
CA ILE A 188 6.85 -9.16 10.83
C ILE A 188 7.93 -8.30 10.12
N PHE A 189 7.64 -7.03 9.80
CA PHE A 189 8.66 -6.13 9.27
C PHE A 189 9.80 -5.85 10.28
N LYS A 190 9.53 -5.68 11.58
CA LYS A 190 10.62 -5.59 12.59
C LYS A 190 11.47 -6.87 12.60
N MET A 191 10.90 -8.06 12.37
CA MET A 191 11.68 -9.30 12.22
C MET A 191 12.55 -9.30 10.95
N ILE A 192 11.98 -8.94 9.79
CA ILE A 192 12.67 -8.95 8.49
C ILE A 192 13.85 -7.98 8.47
N LEU A 193 13.67 -6.79 9.05
CA LEU A 193 14.66 -5.71 9.05
C LEU A 193 15.68 -5.84 10.21
N GLY A 194 15.75 -7.00 10.87
CA GLY A 194 16.73 -7.27 11.93
C GLY A 194 16.54 -6.38 13.17
N GLY A 195 15.29 -6.06 13.51
CA GLY A 195 14.91 -5.15 14.60
C GLY A 195 14.92 -3.67 14.23
N LYS A 196 15.32 -3.29 13.01
CA LYS A 196 15.41 -1.88 12.59
C LYS A 196 14.08 -1.40 12.01
N ASN A 197 13.59 -0.27 12.51
CA ASN A 197 12.45 0.43 11.93
C ASN A 197 12.81 1.42 10.82
N LEU A 198 14.09 1.81 10.73
CA LEU A 198 14.59 2.81 9.79
C LEU A 198 16.05 2.49 9.42
N HIS A 199 16.45 2.82 8.19
CA HIS A 199 17.80 2.58 7.64
C HIS A 199 18.58 3.86 7.37
N VAL A 200 17.89 4.98 7.17
CA VAL A 200 18.50 6.31 7.02
C VAL A 200 18.93 6.92 8.37
N PRO A 201 19.93 7.82 8.40
CA PRO A 201 20.33 8.52 9.62
C PRO A 201 19.21 9.43 10.16
N LEU A 202 18.91 9.29 11.45
CA LEU A 202 18.00 10.15 12.20
C LEU A 202 18.58 10.35 13.61
N SER A 203 18.62 11.60 14.09
CA SER A 203 19.05 11.88 15.47
C SER A 203 18.00 11.41 16.47
N LYS A 204 18.43 10.89 17.62
CA LYS A 204 17.55 10.54 18.75
C LYS A 204 17.27 11.70 19.69
N GLU A 205 18.00 12.80 19.54
CA GLU A 205 17.96 13.98 20.43
C GLU A 205 17.03 15.08 19.91
N THR A 206 16.82 15.13 18.59
CA THR A 206 15.88 16.06 17.94
C THR A 206 15.55 15.59 16.53
N GLY A 207 14.36 15.94 16.03
CA GLY A 207 13.95 15.70 14.66
C GLY A 207 12.45 15.84 14.43
N ARG A 208 12.07 15.88 13.16
CA ARG A 208 10.69 15.71 12.68
C ARG A 208 10.66 14.62 11.61
N VAL A 209 9.76 13.65 11.78
CA VAL A 209 9.52 12.55 10.83
C VAL A 209 8.09 12.60 10.31
N ILE A 210 7.87 12.31 9.03
CA ILE A 210 6.53 12.04 8.49
C ILE A 210 6.39 10.60 7.98
N ASP A 211 5.30 9.94 8.35
CA ASP A 211 4.90 8.59 7.93
C ASP A 211 3.75 8.73 6.93
N LEU A 212 4.08 8.58 5.65
CA LEU A 212 3.20 8.75 4.50
C LEU A 212 2.46 7.42 4.23
N GLY A 213 1.15 7.40 4.47
CA GLY A 213 0.35 6.18 4.40
C GLY A 213 0.50 5.35 5.68
N CYS A 214 0.38 6.02 6.83
CA CYS A 214 0.69 5.42 8.13
C CYS A 214 -0.29 4.29 8.55
N GLY A 215 -1.45 4.18 7.90
CA GLY A 215 -2.49 3.20 8.21
C GLY A 215 -2.91 3.28 9.69
N PRO A 216 -2.87 2.17 10.45
CA PRO A 216 -3.08 2.18 11.90
C PRO A 216 -1.98 2.87 12.74
N ALA A 217 -1.04 3.58 12.10
CA ALA A 217 0.08 4.29 12.71
C ALA A 217 1.01 3.44 13.60
N THR A 218 1.00 2.11 13.47
CA THR A 218 1.78 1.20 14.35
C THR A 218 3.27 1.49 14.30
N TRP A 219 3.82 1.77 13.10
CA TRP A 219 5.23 2.15 12.93
C TRP A 219 5.53 3.51 13.57
N THR A 220 4.70 4.52 13.31
CA THR A 220 4.83 5.84 13.94
C THR A 220 4.81 5.75 15.47
N MET A 221 3.88 5.01 16.07
CA MET A 221 3.77 4.90 17.53
C MET A 221 4.95 4.15 18.18
N ASP A 222 5.41 3.08 17.55
CA ASP A 222 6.57 2.30 17.98
C ASP A 222 7.86 3.14 17.90
N MET A 223 8.09 3.84 16.79
CA MET A 223 9.19 4.81 16.64
C MET A 223 9.12 5.97 17.64
N ALA A 224 7.94 6.57 17.84
CA ALA A 224 7.74 7.66 18.79
C ALA A 224 7.94 7.25 20.25
N THR A 225 7.70 5.97 20.57
CA THR A 225 7.98 5.37 21.88
C THR A 225 9.49 5.12 22.06
N GLU A 226 10.20 4.68 21.02
CA GLU A 226 11.66 4.52 21.03
C GLU A 226 12.45 5.86 20.97
N MET A 227 11.83 6.94 20.49
CA MET A 227 12.51 8.22 20.14
C MET A 227 11.71 9.44 20.63
N THR A 228 11.57 9.57 21.95
CA THR A 228 10.69 10.55 22.63
C THR A 228 11.01 12.04 22.40
N ALA A 229 12.22 12.38 21.96
CA ALA A 229 12.62 13.75 21.60
C ALA A 229 12.42 14.10 20.11
N VAL A 230 11.98 13.12 19.30
CA VAL A 230 11.65 13.29 17.88
C VAL A 230 10.13 13.39 17.73
N ASN A 231 9.65 14.32 16.91
CA ASN A 231 8.24 14.50 16.63
C ASN A 231 7.84 13.75 15.36
N PHE A 232 6.73 13.03 15.41
CA PHE A 232 6.22 12.21 14.32
C PHE A 232 4.86 12.73 13.86
N VAL A 233 4.68 12.80 12.54
CA VAL A 233 3.40 13.07 11.90
C VAL A 233 3.03 11.87 11.05
N GLY A 234 1.89 11.24 11.30
CA GLY A 234 1.35 10.21 10.40
C GLY A 234 0.22 10.79 9.55
N VAL A 235 0.21 10.48 8.25
CA VAL A 235 -0.90 10.85 7.36
C VAL A 235 -1.42 9.64 6.60
N ASP A 236 -2.74 9.54 6.49
CA ASP A 236 -3.41 8.50 5.71
C ASP A 236 -4.76 9.01 5.18
N ILE A 237 -5.21 8.49 4.03
CA ILE A 237 -6.53 8.81 3.47
C ILE A 237 -7.68 8.20 4.29
N SER A 238 -7.36 7.13 5.05
CA SER A 238 -8.25 6.37 5.91
C SER A 238 -8.05 6.72 7.39
N PRO A 239 -9.09 7.15 8.13
CA PRO A 239 -8.97 7.47 9.56
C PRO A 239 -8.99 6.19 10.42
N ILE A 240 -7.94 5.36 10.29
CA ILE A 240 -7.77 4.09 11.04
C ILE A 240 -6.60 4.11 12.05
N TYR A 241 -5.87 5.22 12.13
CA TYR A 241 -4.90 5.52 13.19
C TYR A 241 -5.61 5.91 14.51
N PRO A 242 -4.95 5.79 15.68
CA PRO A 242 -5.56 6.12 16.96
C PRO A 242 -5.83 7.63 17.15
N THR A 243 -7.03 7.96 17.61
CA THR A 243 -7.49 9.35 17.82
C THR A 243 -7.49 9.80 19.29
N ALA A 244 -7.34 8.87 20.25
CA ALA A 244 -7.49 9.13 21.68
C ALA A 244 -6.30 8.72 22.56
N ILE A 245 -5.53 7.70 22.14
CA ILE A 245 -4.38 7.17 22.90
C ILE A 245 -3.21 6.99 21.93
N HIS A 246 -2.22 7.86 22.02
CA HIS A 246 -0.95 7.79 21.29
C HIS A 246 0.15 8.56 22.05
N PRO A 247 1.44 8.39 21.72
CA PRO A 247 2.52 9.19 22.29
C PRO A 247 2.32 10.70 22.08
N ARG A 248 2.77 11.53 23.03
CA ARG A 248 2.61 13.00 22.98
C ARG A 248 3.39 13.67 21.85
N ASN A 249 4.39 12.98 21.31
CA ASN A 249 5.20 13.37 20.17
C ASN A 249 4.65 12.83 18.83
N CYS A 250 3.42 12.30 18.80
CA CYS A 250 2.69 11.96 17.57
C CYS A 250 1.55 12.95 17.29
N CYS A 251 1.35 13.28 16.01
CA CYS A 251 0.11 13.85 15.48
C CYS A 251 -0.36 13.07 14.25
N PHE A 252 -1.67 13.00 14.00
CA PHE A 252 -2.25 12.27 12.87
C PHE A 252 -3.26 13.11 12.10
N TYR A 253 -3.20 13.03 10.77
CA TYR A 253 -4.09 13.79 9.88
C TYR A 253 -4.64 12.90 8.75
N ARG A 254 -5.89 13.18 8.34
CA ARG A 254 -6.56 12.45 7.28
C ARG A 254 -6.32 13.15 5.95
N GLU A 255 -5.30 12.71 5.20
CA GLU A 255 -4.84 13.40 3.99
C GLU A 255 -4.52 12.42 2.85
N ASP A 256 -4.85 12.83 1.62
CA ASP A 256 -4.51 12.12 0.40
C ASP A 256 -3.16 12.68 -0.11
N ILE A 257 -2.08 11.91 0.06
CA ILE A 257 -0.70 12.29 -0.31
C ILE A 257 -0.62 12.77 -1.77
N LEU A 258 -1.46 12.22 -2.64
CA LEU A 258 -1.52 12.54 -4.08
C LEU A 258 -2.14 13.92 -4.36
N ARG A 259 -2.71 14.58 -3.35
CA ARG A 259 -3.24 15.95 -3.38
C ARG A 259 -2.38 16.96 -2.60
N GLY A 260 -1.32 16.49 -1.96
CA GLY A 260 -0.49 17.28 -1.05
C GLY A 260 -0.93 17.19 0.41
N VAL A 261 0.06 17.20 1.30
CA VAL A 261 -0.03 17.15 2.76
C VAL A 261 0.00 18.57 3.32
N SER A 262 -0.80 18.90 4.35
CA SER A 262 -0.91 20.25 4.93
C SER A 262 0.30 20.72 5.77
N GLN A 263 1.46 20.11 5.55
CA GLN A 263 2.73 20.48 6.20
C GLN A 263 3.58 21.37 5.27
N PRO A 264 4.33 22.35 5.82
CA PRO A 264 5.20 23.21 5.02
C PRO A 264 6.32 22.47 4.28
N ASP A 265 6.80 23.07 3.19
CA ASP A 265 8.04 22.68 2.53
C ASP A 265 9.22 22.69 3.52
N GLY A 266 10.17 21.78 3.35
CA GLY A 266 11.43 21.83 4.08
C GLY A 266 11.34 21.64 5.60
N CYS A 267 10.30 20.97 6.11
CA CYS A 267 10.01 20.94 7.55
C CYS A 267 10.27 19.59 8.26
N PHE A 268 10.58 18.52 7.51
CA PHE A 268 10.92 17.18 8.04
C PHE A 268 12.38 16.79 7.79
N ASP A 269 12.98 16.04 8.72
CA ASP A 269 14.32 15.45 8.59
C ASP A 269 14.26 14.09 7.88
N VAL A 270 13.19 13.34 8.09
CA VAL A 270 12.90 12.06 7.42
C VAL A 270 11.45 12.02 6.96
N ALA A 271 11.24 11.52 5.74
CA ALA A 271 9.96 11.03 5.25
C ALA A 271 10.06 9.51 5.11
N TYR A 272 9.05 8.80 5.58
CA TYR A 272 8.96 7.35 5.58
C TYR A 272 7.66 6.91 4.92
N GLN A 273 7.65 5.75 4.27
CA GLN A 273 6.49 5.19 3.57
C GLN A 273 6.62 3.66 3.51
N ARG A 274 5.53 2.90 3.70
CA ARG A 274 5.60 1.42 3.63
C ARG A 274 4.34 0.75 3.06
N ASN A 275 4.54 -0.17 2.12
CA ASN A 275 3.51 -1.01 1.48
C ASN A 275 2.36 -0.24 0.82
N VAL A 276 2.58 0.99 0.34
CA VAL A 276 1.55 1.76 -0.36
C VAL A 276 1.45 1.39 -1.85
N ALA A 277 2.39 0.60 -2.38
CA ALA A 277 2.41 0.17 -3.80
C ALA A 277 1.06 -0.31 -4.36
N PRO A 278 0.21 -1.07 -3.63
CA PRO A 278 -1.11 -1.49 -4.14
C PRO A 278 -2.11 -0.35 -4.40
N GLY A 279 -1.81 0.88 -3.96
CA GLY A 279 -2.65 2.07 -4.15
C GLY A 279 -2.17 3.06 -5.21
N PHE A 280 -0.99 2.88 -5.80
CA PHE A 280 -0.34 3.88 -6.65
C PHE A 280 -0.10 3.38 -8.09
N THR A 281 -0.51 4.16 -9.09
CA THR A 281 0.02 4.04 -10.46
C THR A 281 1.47 4.56 -10.52
N VAL A 282 2.15 4.44 -11.66
CA VAL A 282 3.48 5.02 -11.85
C VAL A 282 3.46 6.56 -11.69
N GLU A 283 2.38 7.22 -12.11
CA GLU A 283 2.16 8.65 -11.92
C GLU A 283 1.93 9.01 -10.45
N HIS A 284 1.13 8.22 -9.72
CA HIS A 284 0.94 8.41 -8.27
C HIS A 284 2.26 8.22 -7.49
N TRP A 285 3.09 7.26 -7.91
CA TRP A 285 4.42 7.08 -7.35
C TRP A 285 5.32 8.31 -7.56
N GLN A 286 5.31 8.91 -8.75
CA GLN A 286 6.05 10.16 -8.98
C GLN A 286 5.50 11.32 -8.15
N GLN A 287 4.19 11.41 -7.95
CA GLN A 287 3.56 12.40 -7.07
C GLN A 287 4.00 12.24 -5.61
N ALA A 288 3.93 11.03 -5.05
CA ALA A 288 4.34 10.74 -3.67
C ALA A 288 5.83 10.99 -3.43
N ILE A 289 6.70 10.62 -4.38
CA ILE A 289 8.15 10.89 -4.32
C ILE A 289 8.44 12.40 -4.37
N ASN A 290 7.73 13.14 -5.23
CA ASN A 290 7.85 14.60 -5.30
C ASN A 290 7.36 15.27 -4.00
N GLU A 291 6.29 14.77 -3.39
CA GLU A 291 5.74 15.28 -2.14
C GLU A 291 6.67 15.01 -0.95
N ALA A 292 7.23 13.81 -0.84
CA ALA A 292 8.31 13.52 0.10
C ALA A 292 9.50 14.46 -0.10
N TYR A 293 9.91 14.72 -1.35
CA TYR A 293 10.97 15.67 -1.66
C TYR A 293 10.62 17.11 -1.27
N ARG A 294 9.36 17.56 -1.42
CA ARG A 294 8.89 18.89 -0.97
C ARG A 294 9.01 19.04 0.54
N LEU A 295 8.46 18.08 1.27
CA LEU A 295 8.34 18.05 2.73
C LEU A 295 9.69 17.99 3.46
N LEU A 296 10.71 17.39 2.83
CA LEU A 296 12.05 17.24 3.41
C LEU A 296 12.86 18.53 3.44
N LYS A 297 13.57 18.76 4.55
CA LYS A 297 14.67 19.71 4.68
C LYS A 297 15.78 19.41 3.66
N PRO A 298 16.60 20.41 3.26
CA PRO A 298 17.88 20.14 2.64
C PRO A 298 18.71 19.18 3.51
N GLY A 299 19.30 18.15 2.91
CA GLY A 299 19.98 17.07 3.63
C GLY A 299 19.09 16.00 4.29
N GLY A 300 17.76 16.17 4.31
CA GLY A 300 16.82 15.18 4.83
C GLY A 300 16.65 13.95 3.93
N TRP A 301 16.06 12.87 4.45
CA TRP A 301 16.00 11.56 3.78
C TRP A 301 14.58 11.06 3.52
N PHE A 302 14.34 10.48 2.34
CA PHE A 302 13.16 9.65 2.08
C PHE A 302 13.53 8.17 2.16
N GLU A 303 12.74 7.37 2.87
CA GLU A 303 12.86 5.91 2.94
C GLU A 303 11.50 5.26 2.60
N SER A 304 11.48 4.42 1.58
CA SER A 304 10.30 3.68 1.11
C SER A 304 10.56 2.17 1.22
N VAL A 305 9.65 1.47 1.89
CA VAL A 305 9.75 0.04 2.21
C VAL A 305 8.59 -0.71 1.55
N GLU A 306 8.84 -1.41 0.46
CA GLU A 306 7.77 -2.00 -0.37
C GLU A 306 8.00 -3.49 -0.64
N SER A 307 6.90 -4.25 -0.70
CA SER A 307 6.91 -5.68 -1.01
C SER A 307 6.74 -5.90 -2.52
N ASP A 308 7.60 -6.71 -3.14
CA ASP A 308 7.40 -7.20 -4.51
C ASP A 308 6.16 -8.10 -4.56
N VAL A 309 5.31 -8.00 -5.57
CA VAL A 309 4.18 -8.94 -5.75
C VAL A 309 4.64 -10.32 -6.21
N SER A 310 5.89 -10.47 -6.67
CA SER A 310 6.41 -11.72 -7.21
C SER A 310 7.01 -12.59 -6.10
N ILE A 311 6.61 -13.86 -6.09
CA ILE A 311 7.23 -14.89 -5.25
C ILE A 311 8.23 -15.68 -6.11
N GLN A 312 9.46 -15.79 -5.64
CA GLN A 312 10.52 -16.61 -6.23
C GLN A 312 10.50 -18.02 -5.63
N GLU A 313 11.00 -19.01 -6.38
CA GLU A 313 10.99 -20.44 -5.99
C GLU A 313 9.59 -20.99 -5.60
N ALA A 314 8.53 -20.35 -6.11
CA ALA A 314 7.14 -20.76 -5.94
C ALA A 314 6.75 -21.92 -6.85
N GLY A 315 5.85 -22.79 -6.37
CA GLY A 315 5.21 -23.82 -7.19
C GLY A 315 3.99 -23.27 -7.96
N PRO A 316 3.31 -24.13 -8.75
CA PRO A 316 2.22 -23.71 -9.63
C PRO A 316 1.05 -23.01 -8.91
N PHE A 317 0.67 -23.42 -7.70
CA PHE A 317 -0.45 -22.82 -6.99
C PHE A 317 -0.12 -21.43 -6.46
N THR A 318 1.05 -21.25 -5.83
CA THR A 318 1.51 -19.93 -5.39
C THR A 318 1.70 -19.00 -6.59
N ASN A 319 2.33 -19.46 -7.68
CA ASN A 319 2.45 -18.65 -8.90
C ASN A 319 1.08 -18.20 -9.44
N MET A 320 0.06 -19.07 -9.41
CA MET A 320 -1.29 -18.72 -9.85
C MET A 320 -1.98 -17.70 -8.93
N CYS A 321 -1.85 -17.83 -7.60
CA CYS A 321 -2.36 -16.84 -6.63
C CYS A 321 -1.83 -15.43 -6.91
N TYR A 322 -0.53 -15.31 -7.15
CA TYR A 322 0.10 -14.00 -7.37
C TYR A 322 -0.04 -13.49 -8.81
N GLU A 323 -0.25 -14.35 -9.80
CA GLU A 323 -0.67 -13.92 -11.14
C GLU A 323 -2.07 -13.27 -11.10
N TYR A 324 -3.03 -13.81 -10.34
CA TYR A 324 -4.32 -13.13 -10.14
C TYR A 324 -4.18 -11.80 -9.38
N MET A 325 -3.26 -11.71 -8.41
CA MET A 325 -2.93 -10.43 -7.75
C MET A 325 -2.38 -9.43 -8.78
N ARG A 326 -1.41 -9.85 -9.60
CA ARG A 326 -0.78 -9.05 -10.66
C ARG A 326 -1.80 -8.56 -11.69
N MET A 327 -2.71 -9.43 -12.13
CA MET A 327 -3.84 -9.09 -13.01
C MET A 327 -4.79 -8.08 -12.35
N SER A 328 -5.08 -8.23 -11.05
CA SER A 328 -5.96 -7.33 -10.32
C SER A 328 -5.34 -5.93 -10.16
N MET A 329 -4.04 -5.83 -9.87
CA MET A 329 -3.29 -4.56 -9.84
C MET A 329 -3.28 -3.90 -11.23
N ALA A 330 -2.92 -4.65 -12.28
CA ALA A 330 -2.90 -4.14 -13.65
C ALA A 330 -4.29 -3.64 -14.12
N SER A 331 -5.37 -4.29 -13.68
CA SER A 331 -6.75 -3.86 -13.97
C SER A 331 -7.14 -2.48 -13.39
N ARG A 332 -6.30 -1.93 -12.49
CA ARG A 332 -6.44 -0.60 -11.86
C ARG A 332 -5.32 0.37 -12.27
N ASN A 333 -4.55 0.04 -13.31
CA ASN A 333 -3.34 0.78 -13.75
C ASN A 333 -2.23 0.88 -12.69
N VAL A 334 -2.21 -0.05 -11.71
CA VAL A 334 -1.13 -0.20 -10.73
C VAL A 334 -0.07 -1.12 -11.34
N ASP A 335 1.15 -0.64 -11.51
CA ASP A 335 2.26 -1.45 -12.03
C ASP A 335 2.80 -2.38 -10.92
N PRO A 336 2.69 -3.71 -11.06
CA PRO A 336 3.18 -4.68 -10.08
C PRO A 336 4.70 -4.67 -9.84
N SER A 337 5.47 -4.04 -10.75
CA SER A 337 6.93 -4.06 -10.77
C SER A 337 7.59 -2.74 -10.40
N VAL A 338 6.81 -1.66 -10.21
CA VAL A 338 7.31 -0.30 -9.93
C VAL A 338 8.26 -0.22 -8.73
N VAL A 339 8.04 -1.09 -7.72
CA VAL A 339 8.87 -1.17 -6.50
C VAL A 339 10.35 -1.47 -6.79
N ARG A 340 10.65 -2.13 -7.93
CA ARG A 340 12.01 -2.42 -8.43
C ARG A 340 12.69 -1.23 -9.13
N THR A 341 12.06 -0.07 -9.09
CA THR A 341 12.42 1.09 -9.92
C THR A 341 12.39 2.42 -9.17
N LEU A 342 12.04 2.39 -7.87
CA LEU A 342 11.92 3.55 -7.00
C LEU A 342 13.27 4.29 -6.86
N ASP A 343 14.39 3.58 -7.00
CA ASP A 343 15.74 4.13 -7.06
C ASP A 343 15.87 5.16 -8.20
N ARG A 344 15.43 4.80 -9.40
CA ARG A 344 15.46 5.66 -10.58
C ARG A 344 14.45 6.79 -10.46
N MET A 345 13.29 6.54 -9.86
CA MET A 345 12.28 7.58 -9.62
C MET A 345 12.77 8.61 -8.58
N MET A 346 13.46 8.20 -7.53
CA MET A 346 14.11 9.10 -6.57
C MET A 346 15.23 9.90 -7.22
N VAL A 347 16.11 9.27 -8.01
CA VAL A 347 17.17 9.98 -8.76
C VAL A 347 16.57 11.03 -9.70
N ASN A 348 15.49 10.68 -10.42
CA ASN A 348 14.78 11.60 -11.34
C ASN A 348 14.09 12.75 -10.59
N ALA A 349 13.58 12.52 -9.38
CA ALA A 349 13.02 13.56 -8.51
C ALA A 349 14.09 14.47 -7.86
N GLY A 350 15.39 14.17 -8.04
CA GLY A 350 16.50 15.01 -7.60
C GLY A 350 17.24 14.51 -6.35
N PHE A 351 16.80 13.40 -5.73
CA PHE A 351 17.51 12.79 -4.60
C PHE A 351 18.95 12.38 -4.98
N LYS A 352 19.81 12.30 -3.97
CA LYS A 352 21.22 11.89 -4.01
C LYS A 352 21.45 10.74 -3.04
N ASP A 353 22.62 10.13 -3.12
CA ASP A 353 23.07 9.04 -2.23
C ASP A 353 22.10 7.83 -2.20
N VAL A 354 21.34 7.67 -3.29
CA VAL A 354 20.21 6.73 -3.42
C VAL A 354 20.72 5.30 -3.39
N GLN A 355 20.06 4.47 -2.57
CA GLN A 355 20.42 3.09 -2.30
C GLN A 355 19.18 2.21 -2.24
N VAL A 356 19.36 0.94 -2.60
CA VAL A 356 18.38 -0.14 -2.45
C VAL A 356 18.99 -1.21 -1.54
N LYS A 357 18.18 -1.77 -0.63
CA LYS A 357 18.49 -2.99 0.11
C LYS A 357 17.39 -4.00 -0.12
N GLU A 358 17.76 -5.23 -0.45
CA GLU A 358 16.84 -6.32 -0.73
C GLU A 358 16.79 -7.31 0.43
N TYR A 359 15.58 -7.69 0.83
CA TYR A 359 15.33 -8.66 1.89
C TYR A 359 14.51 -9.82 1.32
N CYS A 360 15.13 -11.00 1.23
CA CYS A 360 14.47 -12.23 0.80
C CYS A 360 13.70 -12.84 1.99
N VAL A 361 12.40 -12.62 2.04
CA VAL A 361 11.51 -13.10 3.11
C VAL A 361 11.00 -14.50 2.77
N PRO A 362 11.27 -15.53 3.58
CA PRO A 362 10.79 -16.88 3.30
C PRO A 362 9.27 -16.94 3.38
N LEU A 363 8.65 -17.77 2.55
CA LEU A 363 7.21 -18.02 2.52
C LEU A 363 6.96 -19.49 2.88
N GLY A 364 6.44 -19.74 4.08
CA GLY A 364 6.16 -21.07 4.59
C GLY A 364 7.08 -21.55 5.72
N GLU A 365 6.85 -22.78 6.16
CA GLU A 365 7.37 -23.37 7.39
C GLU A 365 8.89 -23.54 7.37
N TRP A 366 9.48 -23.67 6.17
CA TRP A 366 10.93 -23.73 5.97
C TRP A 366 11.66 -22.47 6.48
N GLY A 367 10.98 -21.32 6.51
CA GLY A 367 11.46 -20.06 7.05
C GLY A 367 11.33 -19.92 8.57
N GLY A 368 11.01 -21.00 9.29
CA GLY A 368 10.74 -20.97 10.72
C GLY A 368 9.62 -19.98 11.08
N LYS A 369 9.76 -19.31 12.23
CA LYS A 369 8.71 -18.39 12.71
C LYS A 369 8.45 -17.20 11.76
N LEU A 370 9.48 -16.69 11.07
CA LEU A 370 9.31 -15.62 10.09
C LEU A 370 8.47 -16.10 8.91
N GLY A 371 8.84 -17.22 8.28
CA GLY A 371 8.13 -17.72 7.10
C GLY A 371 6.70 -18.19 7.39
N GLN A 372 6.44 -18.69 8.59
CA GLN A 372 5.09 -18.99 9.09
C GLN A 372 4.22 -17.73 9.20
N LEU A 373 4.72 -16.68 9.86
CA LEU A 373 3.98 -15.43 10.01
C LEU A 373 3.81 -14.69 8.68
N TRP A 374 4.81 -14.72 7.80
CA TRP A 374 4.70 -14.15 6.46
C TRP A 374 3.67 -14.89 5.60
N LYS A 375 3.64 -16.24 5.65
CA LYS A 375 2.57 -17.03 5.02
C LYS A 375 1.19 -16.67 5.57
N GLN A 376 1.04 -16.53 6.89
CA GLN A 376 -0.23 -16.10 7.50
C GLN A 376 -0.68 -14.73 6.98
N ASN A 377 0.22 -13.74 6.92
CA ASN A 377 -0.07 -12.40 6.39
C ASN A 377 -0.46 -12.43 4.90
N MET A 378 0.25 -13.21 4.08
CA MET A 378 -0.04 -13.36 2.65
C MET A 378 -1.37 -14.08 2.38
N VAL A 379 -1.69 -15.14 3.14
CA VAL A 379 -2.98 -15.85 3.02
C VAL A 379 -4.15 -14.94 3.39
N ALA A 380 -4.03 -14.12 4.44
CA ALA A 380 -5.06 -13.14 4.81
C ALA A 380 -5.29 -12.09 3.71
N ILE A 381 -4.22 -11.58 3.08
CA ILE A 381 -4.31 -10.69 1.92
C ILE A 381 -5.03 -11.38 0.75
N LEU A 382 -4.68 -12.63 0.44
CA LEU A 382 -5.27 -13.40 -0.68
C LEU A 382 -6.77 -13.70 -0.47
N ASP A 383 -7.19 -14.09 0.73
CA ASP A 383 -8.61 -14.33 1.04
C ASP A 383 -9.42 -13.04 0.92
N THR A 384 -8.84 -11.92 1.35
CA THR A 384 -9.47 -10.60 1.26
C THR A 384 -9.67 -10.15 -0.20
N VAL A 385 -8.76 -10.48 -1.11
CA VAL A 385 -8.88 -10.15 -2.55
C VAL A 385 -9.56 -11.24 -3.39
N LYS A 386 -9.91 -12.39 -2.80
CA LYS A 386 -10.68 -13.48 -3.42
C LYS A 386 -11.91 -13.01 -4.22
N PRO A 387 -12.72 -12.03 -3.76
CA PRO A 387 -13.85 -11.51 -4.54
C PRO A 387 -13.42 -10.78 -5.83
N HIS A 388 -12.25 -10.15 -5.82
CA HIS A 388 -11.68 -9.53 -7.02
C HIS A 388 -11.17 -10.58 -8.01
N PHE A 389 -10.59 -11.69 -7.53
CA PHE A 389 -10.11 -12.78 -8.38
C PHE A 389 -11.26 -13.48 -9.12
N VAL A 390 -12.38 -13.76 -8.43
CA VAL A 390 -13.61 -14.29 -9.06
C VAL A 390 -14.12 -13.33 -10.14
N LYS A 391 -14.13 -12.01 -9.88
CA LYS A 391 -14.65 -10.99 -10.81
C LYS A 391 -13.73 -10.72 -12.02
N THR A 392 -12.41 -10.72 -11.83
CA THR A 392 -11.43 -10.37 -12.89
C THR A 392 -10.91 -11.59 -13.64
N GLY A 393 -10.66 -12.69 -12.93
CA GLY A 393 -10.04 -13.90 -13.46
C GLY A 393 -10.99 -14.86 -14.18
N ARG A 394 -12.31 -14.60 -14.18
CA ARG A 394 -13.36 -15.50 -14.70
C ARG A 394 -13.38 -16.89 -14.04
N SER A 395 -12.77 -17.02 -12.86
CA SER A 395 -12.74 -18.26 -12.07
C SER A 395 -13.93 -18.36 -11.13
N SER A 396 -14.39 -19.58 -10.84
CA SER A 396 -15.38 -19.81 -9.79
C SER A 396 -14.78 -19.60 -8.40
N GLU A 397 -15.61 -19.32 -7.40
CA GLU A 397 -15.12 -19.19 -6.02
C GLU A 397 -14.47 -20.49 -5.50
N LEU A 398 -14.97 -21.65 -5.97
CA LEU A 398 -14.37 -22.95 -5.68
C LEU A 398 -12.94 -23.03 -6.21
N GLN A 399 -12.70 -22.66 -7.47
CA GLN A 399 -11.36 -22.69 -8.07
C GLN A 399 -10.36 -21.79 -7.34
N VAL A 400 -10.77 -20.58 -6.93
CA VAL A 400 -9.90 -19.69 -6.14
C VAL A 400 -9.62 -20.27 -4.75
N THR A 401 -10.62 -20.91 -4.13
CA THR A 401 -10.49 -21.61 -2.84
C THR A 401 -9.56 -22.83 -2.93
N GLU A 402 -9.66 -23.63 -4.00
CA GLU A 402 -8.79 -24.78 -4.27
C GLU A 402 -7.34 -24.35 -4.53
N MET A 403 -7.15 -23.28 -5.30
CA MET A 403 -5.84 -22.67 -5.57
C MET A 403 -5.16 -22.20 -4.28
N MET A 404 -5.88 -21.50 -3.39
CA MET A 404 -5.34 -21.06 -2.11
C MET A 404 -5.01 -22.23 -1.17
N HIS A 405 -5.85 -23.27 -1.11
CA HIS A 405 -5.52 -24.50 -0.39
C HIS A 405 -4.31 -25.24 -0.97
N GLY A 406 -4.13 -25.18 -2.30
CA GLY A 406 -2.93 -25.66 -2.99
C GLY A 406 -1.67 -24.94 -2.49
N MET A 407 -1.66 -23.60 -2.54
CA MET A 407 -0.57 -22.76 -2.03
C MET A 407 -0.23 -23.04 -0.55
N ILE A 408 -1.22 -23.22 0.31
CA ILE A 408 -1.02 -23.48 1.75
C ILE A 408 -0.24 -24.78 1.99
N LYS A 409 -0.44 -25.80 1.15
CA LYS A 409 0.30 -27.08 1.16
C LYS A 409 1.64 -26.98 0.44
N GLU A 410 1.65 -26.41 -0.76
CA GLU A 410 2.82 -26.27 -1.63
C GLU A 410 3.98 -25.56 -0.92
N THR A 411 3.68 -24.52 -0.13
CA THR A 411 4.66 -23.78 0.71
C THR A 411 5.27 -24.60 1.87
N GLN A 412 4.89 -25.87 2.04
CA GLN A 412 5.56 -26.84 2.91
C GLN A 412 6.61 -27.67 2.16
N GLU A 413 6.51 -27.74 0.83
CA GLU A 413 7.34 -28.55 -0.07
C GLU A 413 8.36 -27.69 -0.83
N VAL A 414 8.00 -26.46 -1.21
CA VAL A 414 8.89 -25.51 -1.92
C VAL A 414 9.57 -24.52 -0.97
N ARG A 415 10.71 -23.96 -1.40
CA ARG A 415 11.48 -22.95 -0.66
C ARG A 415 11.16 -21.51 -1.09
N ALA A 416 9.88 -21.29 -1.40
CA ALA A 416 9.38 -20.03 -1.93
C ALA A 416 9.74 -18.82 -1.04
N TYR A 417 10.08 -17.68 -1.66
CA TYR A 417 10.39 -16.44 -0.95
C TYR A 417 9.90 -15.20 -1.70
N GLN A 418 9.66 -14.11 -0.97
CA GLN A 418 9.26 -12.80 -1.51
C GLN A 418 10.39 -11.79 -1.30
N THR A 419 10.60 -10.88 -2.26
CA THR A 419 11.57 -9.79 -2.08
C THR A 419 10.88 -8.56 -1.50
N ILE A 420 11.50 -7.94 -0.51
CA ILE A 420 11.16 -6.61 0.00
C ILE A 420 12.30 -5.66 -0.32
N TYR A 421 11.95 -4.51 -0.90
CA TYR A 421 12.89 -3.44 -1.23
C TYR A 421 12.79 -2.33 -0.18
N VAL A 422 13.92 -2.00 0.44
CA VAL A 422 14.10 -0.75 1.18
C VAL A 422 14.88 0.19 0.29
N THR A 423 14.19 1.14 -0.34
CA THR A 423 14.80 2.16 -1.20
C THR A 423 14.84 3.47 -0.45
N PHE A 424 15.99 4.13 -0.40
CA PHE A 424 16.15 5.41 0.30
C PHE A 424 17.11 6.36 -0.41
N GLY A 425 16.89 7.66 -0.23
CA GLY A 425 17.67 8.72 -0.86
C GLY A 425 17.62 10.03 -0.07
N ARG A 426 18.65 10.86 -0.22
CA ARG A 426 18.82 12.12 0.49
C ARG A 426 18.52 13.33 -0.40
N LYS A 427 17.79 14.31 0.10
CA LYS A 427 17.65 15.61 -0.54
C LYS A 427 19.00 16.35 -0.53
N PRO A 428 19.40 17.05 -1.61
CA PRO A 428 20.57 17.93 -1.61
C PRO A 428 20.61 18.90 -0.41
N LEU A 429 21.81 19.38 -0.07
CA LEU A 429 22.01 20.49 0.87
C LEU A 429 21.70 21.84 0.18
#